data_AF-A0ABD0X122-F1
#
_entry.id   AF-A0ABD0X122-F1
#
_cell.length_a   1.000
_cell.length_b   1.000
_cell.length_c   1.000
_cell.angle_alpha   90.00
_cell.angle_beta   90.00
_cell.angle_gamma   90.00
#
_symmetry.space_group_name_H-M   'P 1'
#
loop_
_entity.id
_entity.type
_entity.pdbx_description
1 polymer ?
#
loop_
_entity_poly.entity_id
_entity_poly.type
_entity_poly.pdbx_seq_one_letter_code
_entity_poly.pdbx_strand_id
1 'polypeptide(L)'
;MRDQVHRAAHRKEEVLSRLHFSPVPVFGLGNWIPSVLYSWSCSGHNCGLSQAVFTSTDWKMPVIVKRLDARYDWLMGHWRQRNHLIDAGDGCEPTTFVEGAVAWVSEGNCSYYTKVKAMAQSKAAGVLVYAHPGHPIQDMNCVGEECYTALGIPAAMVHLEPSVTQALRNGQLVNVSFQSTPSPNFFIGIDHQGALSEMGWFLYPSFEFLNWQAQWFDFYSGLQTVLRDSALVVPVFNKVQMQGERGAVVTVDIPIDMVQFDILELDTSLSCPTRRDDSCAPWDHTVQLFVCCDHFGPYCNMELGRWITAFHRGSGRWITDVSPLMPLLNNGRCTFTMKTAPWAKAWVSSLNLRFRRTNHSADYSETLHPFTLMSLYSGGTFDKDYNKRFQPIKFTVPASAKKVELYAVITGHGSDENGCGEFCVTSHHFLINGVFNNTQRFDSAGSALGCAMRVGEGAVPNEHGTWLYGRGGWCDGLQVDPWRVDVTKQLDMSGTEANTLRYFGLYDGKDPNPSRDPGTITMSSYLVFYK
;
A
#
# COMPACT_ATOMS: atom_id res chain seq x y z
N MET A 1 -10.42 9.16 26.05
CA MET A 1 -9.16 8.41 26.28
C MET A 1 -9.37 7.18 27.16
N ARG A 2 -9.89 7.30 28.40
CA ARG A 2 -10.18 6.15 29.28
C ARG A 2 -11.12 5.09 28.66
N ASP A 3 -12.16 5.51 27.95
CA ASP A 3 -13.11 4.59 27.29
C ASP A 3 -12.53 3.87 26.06
N GLN A 4 -11.58 4.50 25.35
CA GLN A 4 -10.88 3.84 24.24
C GLN A 4 -9.87 2.81 24.78
N VAL A 5 -9.21 3.12 25.90
CA VAL A 5 -8.30 2.19 26.59
C VAL A 5 -9.09 0.99 27.17
N HIS A 6 -10.27 1.21 27.76
CA HIS A 6 -11.13 0.12 28.23
C HIS A 6 -11.71 -0.72 27.10
N ARG A 7 -12.13 -0.13 25.97
CA ARG A 7 -12.55 -0.90 24.78
C ARG A 7 -11.41 -1.71 24.16
N ALA A 8 -10.20 -1.15 24.12
CA ALA A 8 -9.02 -1.87 23.65
C ALA A 8 -8.62 -3.02 24.60
N ALA A 9 -8.73 -2.82 25.91
CA ALA A 9 -8.46 -3.86 26.92
C ALA A 9 -9.48 -5.01 26.85
N HIS A 10 -10.79 -4.71 26.75
CA HIS A 10 -11.83 -5.74 26.57
C HIS A 10 -11.68 -6.50 25.24
N ARG A 11 -11.36 -5.81 24.14
CA ARG A 11 -11.04 -6.48 22.87
C ARG A 11 -9.81 -7.36 22.95
N LYS A 12 -8.80 -6.98 23.74
CA LYS A 12 -7.58 -7.78 23.93
C LYS A 12 -7.87 -9.10 24.64
N GLU A 13 -8.68 -9.10 25.69
CA GLU A 13 -9.12 -10.34 26.35
C GLU A 13 -9.96 -11.24 25.41
N GLU A 14 -10.87 -10.65 24.63
CA GLU A 14 -11.67 -11.37 23.64
C GLU A 14 -10.80 -12.04 22.56
N VAL A 15 -9.81 -11.31 22.01
CA VAL A 15 -8.88 -11.85 21.00
C VAL A 15 -8.00 -12.94 21.59
N LEU A 16 -7.42 -12.73 22.77
CA LEU A 16 -6.59 -13.75 23.42
C LEU A 16 -7.40 -15.01 23.76
N SER A 17 -8.69 -14.89 24.09
CA SER A 17 -9.56 -16.06 24.32
C SER A 17 -9.80 -16.92 23.06
N ARG A 18 -9.58 -16.36 21.87
CA ARG A 18 -9.69 -17.05 20.57
C ARG A 18 -8.35 -17.54 20.04
N LEU A 19 -7.25 -17.23 20.73
CA LEU A 19 -5.94 -17.77 20.40
C LEU A 19 -5.77 -19.13 21.07
N HIS A 20 -5.60 -20.15 20.24
CA HIS A 20 -5.32 -21.50 20.69
C HIS A 20 -3.85 -21.83 20.41
N PHE A 21 -3.12 -22.18 21.46
CA PHE A 21 -1.73 -22.64 21.35
C PHE A 21 -1.69 -24.14 21.59
N SER A 22 -1.07 -24.89 20.68
CA SER A 22 -0.71 -26.28 20.95
C SER A 22 0.65 -26.31 21.64
N PRO A 23 0.76 -26.80 22.88
CA PRO A 23 2.06 -27.04 23.51
C PRO A 23 2.75 -28.29 22.96
N VAL A 24 2.05 -29.10 22.16
CA VAL A 24 2.59 -30.32 21.56
C VAL A 24 3.45 -29.92 20.35
N PRO A 25 4.75 -30.25 20.33
CA PRO A 25 5.60 -29.96 19.19
C PRO A 25 5.15 -30.78 17.97
N VAL A 26 5.41 -30.27 16.76
CA VAL A 26 4.94 -30.88 15.50
C VAL A 26 5.29 -32.37 15.39
N PHE A 27 6.52 -32.77 15.77
CA PHE A 27 6.94 -34.18 15.77
C PHE A 27 6.14 -35.07 16.74
N GLY A 28 5.55 -34.49 17.78
CA GLY A 28 4.78 -35.19 18.82
C GLY A 28 3.33 -35.49 18.44
N LEU A 29 2.84 -35.02 17.29
CA LEU A 29 1.46 -35.24 16.83
C LEU A 29 1.19 -36.67 16.34
N GLY A 30 2.22 -37.50 16.14
CA GLY A 30 2.13 -38.95 16.00
C GLY A 30 1.46 -39.51 14.73
N ASN A 31 1.06 -38.67 13.78
CA ASN A 31 0.34 -39.06 12.56
C ASN A 31 0.94 -38.40 11.30
N TRP A 32 0.14 -38.30 10.21
CA TRP A 32 0.57 -37.72 8.94
C TRP A 32 0.85 -36.20 8.99
N ILE A 33 0.36 -35.49 10.02
CA ILE A 33 0.49 -34.03 10.14
C ILE A 33 1.96 -33.59 10.11
N PRO A 34 2.87 -34.11 10.95
CA PRO A 34 4.28 -33.75 10.88
C PRO A 34 4.87 -33.95 9.48
N SER A 35 4.53 -35.03 8.77
CA SER A 35 5.02 -35.24 7.40
C SER A 35 4.61 -34.12 6.45
N VAL A 36 3.37 -33.63 6.56
CA VAL A 36 2.89 -32.50 5.74
C VAL A 36 3.57 -31.21 6.15
N LEU A 37 3.59 -30.88 7.45
CA LEU A 37 4.17 -29.63 7.93
C LEU A 37 5.68 -29.53 7.69
N TYR A 38 6.42 -30.65 7.77
CA TYR A 38 7.84 -30.70 7.42
C TYR A 38 8.09 -30.66 5.91
N SER A 39 7.12 -31.09 5.08
CA SER A 39 7.22 -30.94 3.62
C SER A 39 7.05 -29.48 3.16
N TRP A 40 6.42 -28.65 3.98
CA TRP A 40 6.25 -27.21 3.76
C TRP A 40 7.42 -26.43 4.38
N SER A 41 8.64 -26.80 4.01
CA SER A 41 9.83 -26.09 4.47
C SER A 41 9.84 -24.67 3.91
N CYS A 42 9.79 -23.67 4.79
CA CYS A 42 10.03 -22.28 4.45
C CYS A 42 11.54 -22.07 4.30
N SER A 43 11.99 -21.51 3.17
CA SER A 43 13.39 -21.17 2.92
C SER A 43 13.52 -19.71 2.47
N GLY A 44 14.44 -18.95 3.08
CA GLY A 44 14.70 -17.56 2.70
C GLY A 44 14.43 -16.56 3.84
N HIS A 45 14.10 -15.32 3.47
CA HIS A 45 13.84 -14.23 4.42
C HIS A 45 12.57 -14.50 5.25
N ASN A 46 12.66 -14.27 6.56
CA ASN A 46 11.60 -14.52 7.57
C ASN A 46 11.14 -15.99 7.67
N CYS A 47 11.85 -16.90 7.01
CA CYS A 47 11.77 -18.33 7.23
C CYS A 47 12.88 -18.76 8.19
N GLY A 48 12.52 -19.42 9.29
CA GLY A 48 13.51 -19.92 10.25
C GLY A 48 13.69 -19.05 11.49
N LEU A 49 14.76 -19.33 12.22
CA LEU A 49 15.16 -18.60 13.42
C LEU A 49 16.31 -17.65 13.06
N SER A 50 16.02 -16.34 13.04
CA SER A 50 17.04 -15.30 12.94
C SER A 50 17.93 -15.32 14.19
N GLN A 51 19.25 -15.37 13.97
CA GLN A 51 20.23 -15.56 15.04
C GLN A 51 21.45 -14.64 14.88
N ALA A 52 22.01 -14.25 16.02
CA ALA A 52 23.36 -13.70 16.10
C ALA A 52 24.33 -14.78 16.60
N VAL A 53 25.49 -14.84 15.95
CA VAL A 53 26.56 -15.80 16.26
C VAL A 53 27.77 -15.02 16.73
N PHE A 54 28.16 -15.27 17.97
CA PHE A 54 29.35 -14.69 18.57
C PHE A 54 30.47 -15.72 18.63
N THR A 55 31.68 -15.28 18.28
CA THR A 55 32.90 -16.09 18.37
C THR A 55 33.99 -15.29 19.05
N SER A 56 34.80 -15.96 19.85
CA SER A 56 36.00 -15.42 20.48
C SER A 56 37.10 -16.47 20.41
N THR A 57 38.37 -16.05 20.37
CA THR A 57 39.52 -16.97 20.26
C THR A 57 39.56 -18.00 21.38
N ASP A 58 39.04 -17.64 22.55
CA ASP A 58 39.12 -18.45 23.76
C ASP A 58 37.89 -19.37 23.93
N TRP A 59 36.91 -19.29 23.03
CA TRP A 59 35.69 -20.09 23.10
C TRP A 59 35.81 -21.35 22.24
N LYS A 60 35.54 -22.51 22.86
CA LYS A 60 35.51 -23.82 22.15
C LYS A 60 34.31 -23.96 21.21
N MET A 61 33.24 -23.22 21.47
CA MET A 61 32.00 -23.23 20.69
C MET A 61 31.48 -21.80 20.53
N PRO A 62 30.85 -21.46 19.39
CA PRO A 62 30.19 -20.18 19.23
C PRO A 62 29.01 -20.04 20.21
N VAL A 63 28.77 -18.82 20.66
CA VAL A 63 27.53 -18.46 21.38
C VAL A 63 26.50 -18.04 20.34
N ILE A 64 25.36 -18.72 20.29
CA ILE A 64 24.31 -18.48 19.30
C ILE A 64 23.05 -18.04 20.04
N VAL A 65 22.51 -16.89 19.68
CA VAL A 65 21.30 -16.33 20.30
C VAL A 65 20.24 -15.97 19.28
N LYS A 66 18.99 -15.93 19.74
CA LYS A 66 17.88 -15.34 18.98
C LYS A 66 18.14 -13.87 18.75
N ARG A 67 17.71 -13.40 17.59
CA ARG A 67 17.82 -12.01 17.16
C ARG A 67 16.50 -11.56 16.58
N LEU A 68 16.12 -10.33 16.88
CA LEU A 68 15.04 -9.61 16.21
C LEU A 68 15.64 -8.45 15.42
N ASP A 69 15.46 -8.45 14.11
CA ASP A 69 15.86 -7.33 13.26
C ASP A 69 14.95 -6.11 13.55
N ALA A 70 15.44 -4.90 13.30
CA ALA A 70 14.64 -3.70 13.49
C ALA A 70 13.37 -3.70 12.63
N ARG A 71 12.32 -2.98 13.06
CA ARG A 71 11.00 -2.94 12.38
C ARG A 71 11.09 -2.56 10.90
N TYR A 72 12.03 -1.70 10.54
CA TYR A 72 12.16 -1.15 9.20
C TYR A 72 13.00 -2.05 8.30
N ASP A 73 12.46 -2.38 7.13
CA ASP A 73 13.09 -3.22 6.12
C ASP A 73 14.46 -2.68 5.65
N TRP A 74 14.63 -1.36 5.57
CA TRP A 74 15.93 -0.74 5.26
C TRP A 74 17.00 -0.92 6.34
N LEU A 75 16.61 -1.32 7.57
CA LEU A 75 17.54 -1.69 8.64
C LEU A 75 17.81 -3.20 8.69
N MET A 76 17.05 -3.99 7.93
CA MET A 76 17.25 -5.42 7.77
C MET A 76 18.42 -5.67 6.81
N GLY A 77 19.61 -5.40 7.31
CA GLY A 77 20.85 -5.59 6.58
C GLY A 77 21.75 -6.65 7.20
N HIS A 78 22.77 -7.03 6.44
CA HIS A 78 23.91 -7.77 6.95
C HIS A 78 25.14 -6.87 6.87
N TRP A 79 25.91 -6.82 7.95
CA TRP A 79 27.28 -6.34 7.86
C TRP A 79 28.17 -7.39 7.19
N ARG A 80 29.34 -6.98 6.67
CA ARG A 80 30.32 -7.89 6.05
C ARG A 80 30.62 -9.08 6.98
N GLN A 81 30.85 -10.26 6.41
CA GLN A 81 31.05 -11.47 7.21
C GLN A 81 32.22 -11.29 8.20
N ARG A 82 31.93 -11.52 9.50
CA ARG A 82 32.81 -11.38 10.67
C ARG A 82 33.30 -9.94 10.93
N ASN A 83 32.46 -9.15 11.60
CA ASN A 83 32.90 -7.89 12.22
C ASN A 83 33.10 -8.07 13.72
N HIS A 84 33.97 -7.27 14.30
CA HIS A 84 34.22 -7.27 15.74
C HIS A 84 33.20 -6.39 16.46
N LEU A 85 32.89 -6.78 17.69
CA LEU A 85 31.91 -6.17 18.56
C LEU A 85 32.63 -5.21 19.52
N ILE A 86 32.12 -4.00 19.68
CA ILE A 86 32.66 -2.99 20.61
C ILE A 86 31.54 -2.52 21.54
N ASP A 87 31.79 -2.55 22.84
CA ASP A 87 30.87 -1.99 23.84
C ASP A 87 30.79 -0.46 23.70
N ALA A 88 29.62 0.03 23.35
CA ALA A 88 29.33 1.44 23.11
C ALA A 88 28.39 2.04 24.17
N GLY A 89 28.23 1.35 25.32
CA GLY A 89 27.38 1.82 26.42
C GLY A 89 25.90 1.84 26.04
N ASP A 90 25.22 2.97 26.26
CA ASP A 90 23.82 3.12 25.87
C ASP A 90 23.63 3.54 24.40
N GLY A 91 24.71 3.95 23.72
CA GLY A 91 24.67 4.40 22.33
C GLY A 91 23.79 5.63 22.07
N CYS A 92 23.41 6.41 23.09
CA CYS A 92 22.53 7.56 22.91
C CYS A 92 23.23 8.77 22.29
N GLU A 93 24.56 8.81 22.36
CA GLU A 93 25.40 9.87 21.78
C GLU A 93 26.44 9.27 20.81
N PRO A 94 26.85 10.02 19.76
CA PRO A 94 27.90 9.57 18.86
C PRO A 94 29.24 9.41 19.58
N THR A 95 29.95 8.33 19.28
CA THR A 95 31.32 8.05 19.72
C THR A 95 32.28 7.86 18.53
N THR A 96 33.60 7.91 18.73
CA THR A 96 34.60 7.77 17.65
C THR A 96 35.25 6.39 17.58
N PHE A 97 35.16 5.58 18.64
CA PHE A 97 35.91 4.33 18.75
C PHE A 97 35.19 3.10 18.17
N VAL A 98 33.96 3.27 17.65
CA VAL A 98 33.16 2.20 17.01
C VAL A 98 33.25 2.20 15.48
N GLU A 99 34.08 3.06 14.88
CA GLU A 99 34.21 3.16 13.41
C GLU A 99 34.59 1.81 12.79
N GLY A 100 33.75 1.32 11.89
CA GLY A 100 33.93 0.01 11.23
C GLY A 100 33.63 -1.23 12.08
N ALA A 101 33.21 -1.07 13.33
CA ALA A 101 32.83 -2.15 14.25
C ALA A 101 31.31 -2.28 14.39
N VAL A 102 30.82 -3.39 14.94
CA VAL A 102 29.41 -3.49 15.38
C VAL A 102 29.31 -2.93 16.79
N ALA A 103 28.48 -1.91 16.97
CA ALA A 103 28.24 -1.29 18.27
C ALA A 103 27.34 -2.19 19.13
N TRP A 104 27.84 -2.61 20.27
CA TRP A 104 27.10 -3.33 21.31
C TRP A 104 26.52 -2.31 22.29
N VAL A 105 25.20 -2.14 22.29
CA VAL A 105 24.53 -1.08 23.04
C VAL A 105 23.44 -1.62 23.94
N SER A 106 23.28 -1.05 25.14
CA SER A 106 22.19 -1.44 26.04
C SER A 106 20.84 -0.92 25.54
N GLU A 107 19.75 -1.64 25.83
CA GLU A 107 18.41 -1.04 25.78
C GLU A 107 18.26 0.11 26.81
N GLY A 108 17.20 0.92 26.68
CA GLY A 108 16.90 2.02 27.62
C GLY A 108 17.59 3.37 27.31
N ASN A 109 17.46 4.35 28.20
CA ASN A 109 17.99 5.73 28.16
C ASN A 109 17.52 6.65 27.01
N CYS A 110 17.37 6.16 25.78
CA CYS A 110 16.87 6.89 24.62
C CYS A 110 16.12 5.95 23.66
N SER A 111 15.46 6.49 22.63
CA SER A 111 14.75 5.69 21.63
C SER A 111 15.73 4.79 20.85
N TYR A 112 15.23 3.65 20.34
CA TYR A 112 16.02 2.79 19.47
C TYR A 112 16.50 3.53 18.22
N TYR A 113 15.64 4.39 17.65
CA TYR A 113 16.01 5.28 16.55
C TYR A 113 17.23 6.15 16.90
N THR A 114 17.24 6.78 18.08
CA THR A 114 18.35 7.64 18.52
C THR A 114 19.64 6.84 18.62
N LYS A 115 19.58 5.62 19.19
CA LYS A 115 20.74 4.72 19.28
C LYS A 115 21.33 4.41 17.90
N VAL A 116 20.47 3.98 16.98
CA VAL A 116 20.90 3.61 15.62
C VAL A 116 21.44 4.82 14.87
N LYS A 117 20.80 5.98 15.00
CA LYS A 117 21.26 7.23 14.39
C LYS A 117 22.62 7.67 14.91
N ALA A 118 22.81 7.65 16.24
CA ALA A 118 24.08 8.03 16.86
C ALA A 118 25.22 7.11 16.40
N MET A 119 24.99 5.79 16.38
CA MET A 119 25.99 4.83 15.91
C MET A 119 26.25 4.93 14.40
N ALA A 120 25.26 5.34 13.60
CA ALA A 120 25.46 5.65 12.18
C ALA A 120 26.36 6.87 12.00
N GLN A 121 26.15 7.93 12.80
CA GLN A 121 27.02 9.11 12.81
C GLN A 121 28.44 8.77 13.26
N SER A 122 28.59 7.76 14.12
CA SER A 122 29.87 7.16 14.52
C SER A 122 30.52 6.25 13.48
N LYS A 123 29.91 6.09 12.30
CA LYS A 123 30.37 5.19 11.22
C LYS A 123 30.53 3.73 11.68
N ALA A 124 29.68 3.29 12.60
CA ALA A 124 29.60 1.87 12.96
C ALA A 124 29.19 1.04 11.73
N ALA A 125 29.68 -0.20 11.65
CA ALA A 125 29.27 -1.17 10.63
C ALA A 125 27.85 -1.74 10.85
N GLY A 126 27.33 -1.61 12.07
CA GLY A 126 25.98 -2.01 12.47
C GLY A 126 25.76 -1.82 13.97
N VAL A 127 24.52 -2.01 14.42
CA VAL A 127 24.13 -1.86 15.82
C VAL A 127 23.49 -3.15 16.32
N LEU A 128 23.93 -3.59 17.50
CA LEU A 128 23.36 -4.73 18.19
C LEU A 128 22.94 -4.29 19.59
N VAL A 129 21.63 -4.09 19.75
CA VAL A 129 21.02 -3.70 21.02
C VAL A 129 20.81 -4.96 21.87
N TYR A 130 21.14 -4.93 23.15
CA TYR A 130 20.84 -6.04 24.06
C TYR A 130 19.74 -5.70 25.06
N ALA A 131 18.82 -6.64 25.24
CA ALA A 131 17.80 -6.59 26.28
C ALA A 131 18.45 -6.71 27.67
N HIS A 132 17.97 -5.98 28.67
CA HIS A 132 18.42 -6.15 30.05
C HIS A 132 18.08 -7.56 30.58
N PRO A 133 18.78 -8.04 31.63
CA PRO A 133 18.47 -9.32 32.25
C PRO A 133 16.98 -9.47 32.59
N GLY A 134 16.35 -10.54 32.08
CA GLY A 134 14.94 -10.84 32.31
C GLY A 134 13.97 -10.09 31.40
N HIS A 135 14.43 -9.14 30.60
CA HIS A 135 13.59 -8.47 29.61
C HIS A 135 13.51 -9.29 28.31
N PRO A 136 12.32 -9.36 27.67
CA PRO A 136 12.21 -9.94 26.34
C PRO A 136 12.92 -9.07 25.31
N ILE A 137 13.35 -9.65 24.20
CA ILE A 137 13.70 -8.86 23.01
C ILE A 137 12.45 -8.08 22.58
N GLN A 138 12.63 -6.80 22.30
CA GLN A 138 11.56 -5.90 21.92
C GLN A 138 11.70 -5.48 20.46
N ASP A 139 10.57 -5.14 19.87
CA ASP A 139 10.54 -4.57 18.54
C ASP A 139 11.14 -3.15 18.55
N MET A 140 12.21 -2.96 17.79
CA MET A 140 12.90 -1.67 17.70
C MET A 140 12.16 -0.74 16.74
N ASN A 141 11.33 0.13 17.33
CA ASN A 141 10.46 1.07 16.62
C ASN A 141 10.91 2.53 16.80
N CYS A 142 10.39 3.43 15.96
CA CYS A 142 10.53 4.89 16.07
C CYS A 142 9.40 5.50 16.90
N VAL A 143 9.56 6.77 17.29
CA VAL A 143 8.55 7.57 17.97
C VAL A 143 8.37 8.93 17.28
N GLY A 144 7.14 9.25 16.89
CA GLY A 144 6.79 10.56 16.32
C GLY A 144 7.56 10.87 15.04
N GLU A 145 8.24 12.02 14.99
CA GLU A 145 8.96 12.50 13.81
C GLU A 145 10.16 11.61 13.40
N GLU A 146 10.67 10.79 14.32
CA GLU A 146 11.72 9.79 14.04
C GLU A 146 11.34 8.87 12.87
N CYS A 147 10.04 8.57 12.76
CA CYS A 147 9.48 7.64 11.79
C CYS A 147 9.58 8.11 10.33
N TYR A 148 9.84 9.40 10.11
CA TYR A 148 9.99 9.98 8.78
C TYR A 148 11.44 10.04 8.31
N THR A 149 12.40 9.53 9.11
CA THR A 149 13.81 9.52 8.74
C THR A 149 14.32 8.10 8.53
N ALA A 150 14.76 7.79 7.30
CA ALA A 150 15.46 6.54 7.02
C ALA A 150 16.87 6.55 7.64
N LEU A 151 17.30 5.41 8.18
CA LEU A 151 18.67 5.21 8.69
C LEU A 151 19.35 4.13 7.83
N GLY A 152 20.64 4.32 7.54
CA GLY A 152 21.37 3.51 6.55
C GLY A 152 22.30 2.44 7.12
N ILE A 153 22.09 1.99 8.36
CA ILE A 153 22.94 0.95 8.98
C ILE A 153 22.11 -0.23 9.50
N PRO A 154 22.62 -1.49 9.40
CA PRO A 154 21.93 -2.64 9.95
C PRO A 154 21.77 -2.53 11.46
N ALA A 155 20.59 -2.87 11.98
CA ALA A 155 20.32 -2.88 13.40
C ALA A 155 19.49 -4.09 13.81
N ALA A 156 19.87 -4.73 14.91
CA ALA A 156 19.10 -5.82 15.50
C ALA A 156 19.16 -5.80 17.03
N MET A 157 18.23 -6.49 17.66
CA MET A 157 18.19 -6.70 19.11
C MET A 157 18.38 -8.17 19.46
N VAL A 158 19.10 -8.43 20.55
CA VAL A 158 19.36 -9.77 21.09
C VAL A 158 19.14 -9.77 22.61
N HIS A 159 19.08 -10.96 23.22
CA HIS A 159 19.19 -11.06 24.67
C HIS A 159 20.62 -10.76 25.12
N LEU A 160 20.77 -10.21 26.33
CA LEU A 160 22.08 -10.07 26.96
C LEU A 160 22.67 -11.45 27.25
N GLU A 161 23.83 -11.72 26.65
CA GLU A 161 24.61 -12.92 26.91
C GLU A 161 25.74 -12.63 27.90
N PRO A 162 25.76 -13.29 29.08
CA PRO A 162 26.81 -13.08 30.07
C PRO A 162 28.22 -13.34 29.52
N SER A 163 28.39 -14.38 28.70
CA SER A 163 29.67 -14.75 28.10
C SER A 163 30.22 -13.67 27.17
N VAL A 164 29.35 -13.06 26.36
CA VAL A 164 29.71 -11.95 25.44
C VAL A 164 30.13 -10.73 26.25
N THR A 165 29.31 -10.33 27.23
CA THR A 165 29.57 -9.16 28.08
C THR A 165 30.86 -9.32 28.89
N GLN A 166 31.10 -10.51 29.44
CA GLN A 166 32.32 -10.79 30.19
C GLN A 166 33.56 -10.74 29.28
N ALA A 167 33.48 -11.29 28.07
CA ALA A 167 34.57 -11.25 27.11
C ALA A 167 34.93 -9.81 26.71
N LEU A 168 33.93 -8.98 26.40
CA LEU A 168 34.12 -7.56 26.08
C LEU A 168 34.77 -6.81 27.25
N ARG A 169 34.29 -7.00 28.49
CA ARG A 169 34.86 -6.38 29.69
C ARG A 169 36.31 -6.79 29.96
N ASN A 170 36.67 -8.01 29.58
CA ASN A 170 38.04 -8.52 29.71
C ASN A 170 38.94 -8.09 28.54
N GLY A 171 38.45 -7.28 27.60
CA GLY A 171 39.20 -6.84 26.42
C GLY A 171 39.45 -7.95 25.39
N GLN A 172 38.69 -9.05 25.44
CA GLN A 172 38.78 -10.12 24.45
C GLN A 172 38.13 -9.68 23.14
N LEU A 173 38.71 -10.10 22.02
CA LEU A 173 38.12 -9.85 20.70
C LEU A 173 36.91 -10.76 20.49
N VAL A 174 35.72 -10.16 20.43
CA VAL A 174 34.48 -10.86 20.09
C VAL A 174 34.05 -10.49 18.68
N ASN A 175 33.90 -11.48 17.81
CA ASN A 175 33.34 -11.31 16.47
C ASN A 175 31.86 -11.68 16.46
N VAL A 176 31.07 -10.96 15.67
CA VAL A 176 29.64 -11.20 15.48
C VAL A 176 29.29 -11.36 14.01
N SER A 177 28.39 -12.30 13.74
CA SER A 177 27.78 -12.52 12.43
C SER A 177 26.31 -12.88 12.58
N PHE A 178 25.56 -12.76 11.48
CA PHE A 178 24.16 -13.16 11.42
C PHE A 178 24.01 -14.48 10.67
N GLN A 179 23.10 -15.32 11.15
CA GLN A 179 22.70 -16.55 10.47
C GLN A 179 21.18 -16.75 10.59
N SER A 180 20.64 -17.59 9.71
CA SER A 180 19.27 -18.10 9.83
C SER A 180 19.32 -19.63 9.91
N THR A 181 18.64 -20.20 10.90
CA THR A 181 18.42 -21.64 10.98
C THR A 181 17.05 -21.97 10.39
N PRO A 182 16.95 -22.73 9.28
CA PRO A 182 15.67 -23.15 8.74
C PRO A 182 14.81 -23.87 9.79
N SER A 183 13.54 -23.51 9.88
CA SER A 183 12.59 -24.15 10.78
C SER A 183 11.22 -24.27 10.10
N PRO A 184 10.37 -25.22 10.50
CA PRO A 184 9.01 -25.39 9.96
C PRO A 184 8.09 -24.30 10.50
N ASN A 185 8.31 -23.07 10.09
CA ASN A 185 7.46 -21.92 10.40
C ASN A 185 6.67 -21.59 9.14
N PHE A 186 5.37 -21.83 9.16
CA PHE A 186 4.46 -21.37 8.11
C PHE A 186 3.17 -20.86 8.77
N PHE A 187 2.56 -19.89 8.11
CA PHE A 187 1.23 -19.39 8.47
C PHE A 187 0.26 -19.78 7.36
N ILE A 188 -0.87 -20.34 7.74
CA ILE A 188 -1.98 -20.62 6.82
C ILE A 188 -3.23 -19.96 7.38
N GLY A 189 -4.03 -19.40 6.48
CA GLY A 189 -5.33 -18.83 6.81
C GLY A 189 -6.45 -19.80 6.45
N ILE A 190 -7.56 -19.70 7.17
CA ILE A 190 -8.84 -20.27 6.75
C ILE A 190 -9.77 -19.08 6.58
N ASP A 191 -10.28 -18.87 5.37
CA ASP A 191 -11.17 -17.76 5.09
C ASP A 191 -12.60 -18.03 5.61
N HIS A 192 -13.50 -17.05 5.43
CA HIS A 192 -14.91 -17.17 5.85
C HIS A 192 -15.70 -18.27 5.12
N GLN A 193 -15.17 -18.82 4.02
CA GLN A 193 -15.76 -19.94 3.30
C GLN A 193 -15.21 -21.29 3.77
N GLY A 194 -14.28 -21.30 4.73
CA GLY A 194 -13.59 -22.50 5.19
C GLY A 194 -12.49 -22.96 4.23
N ALA A 195 -12.10 -22.15 3.24
CA ALA A 195 -11.04 -22.47 2.30
C ALA A 195 -9.67 -22.12 2.87
N LEU A 196 -8.68 -22.94 2.57
CA LEU A 196 -7.29 -22.61 2.86
C LEU A 196 -6.86 -21.40 2.02
N SER A 197 -6.25 -20.42 2.68
CA SER A 197 -5.69 -19.24 2.05
C SER A 197 -4.22 -19.11 2.42
N GLU A 198 -3.42 -18.65 1.46
CA GLU A 198 -2.08 -18.18 1.74
C GLU A 198 -2.14 -16.90 2.60
N MET A 199 -1.11 -16.72 3.43
CA MET A 199 -0.94 -15.53 4.28
C MET A 199 0.07 -14.54 3.68
N GLY A 200 0.70 -14.92 2.56
CA GLY A 200 1.83 -14.25 1.90
C GLY A 200 3.02 -13.99 2.81
N TRP A 201 3.63 -12.82 2.67
CA TRP A 201 4.94 -12.52 3.21
C TRP A 201 4.89 -11.50 4.34
N PHE A 202 5.44 -11.85 5.50
CA PHE A 202 5.52 -10.93 6.64
C PHE A 202 6.87 -10.24 6.56
N LEU A 203 6.87 -8.91 6.44
CA LEU A 203 8.09 -8.10 6.38
C LEU A 203 8.94 -8.25 7.65
N TYR A 204 8.28 -8.34 8.81
CA TYR A 204 8.89 -8.53 10.13
C TYR A 204 8.00 -9.43 11.01
N PRO A 205 8.54 -10.09 12.05
CA PRO A 205 7.78 -11.04 12.88
C PRO A 205 6.83 -10.33 13.86
N SER A 206 5.75 -9.76 13.33
CA SER A 206 4.68 -9.10 14.08
C SER A 206 3.35 -9.83 13.91
N PHE A 207 2.55 -9.88 14.98
CA PHE A 207 1.17 -10.37 14.92
C PHE A 207 0.24 -9.45 14.11
N GLU A 208 0.67 -8.23 13.78
CA GLU A 208 -0.09 -7.29 12.94
C GLU A 208 -0.40 -7.90 11.55
N PHE A 209 0.52 -8.64 10.94
CA PHE A 209 0.32 -9.31 9.64
C PHE A 209 -0.80 -10.36 9.66
N LEU A 210 -0.99 -11.05 10.80
CA LEU A 210 -2.14 -11.95 10.97
C LEU A 210 -3.45 -11.16 11.07
N ASN A 211 -3.43 -10.05 11.80
CA ASN A 211 -4.59 -9.20 11.98
C ASN A 211 -5.04 -8.55 10.66
N TRP A 212 -4.11 -8.02 9.86
CA TRP A 212 -4.42 -7.49 8.53
C TRP A 212 -4.96 -8.58 7.61
N GLN A 213 -4.38 -9.78 7.61
CA GLN A 213 -4.92 -10.88 6.82
C GLN A 213 -6.35 -11.29 7.24
N ALA A 214 -6.68 -11.23 8.52
CA ALA A 214 -8.05 -11.44 9.00
C ALA A 214 -9.01 -10.34 8.52
N GLN A 215 -8.60 -9.06 8.61
CA GLN A 215 -9.38 -7.93 8.09
C GLN A 215 -9.63 -8.06 6.58
N TRP A 216 -8.63 -8.54 5.83
CA TRP A 216 -8.80 -8.83 4.41
C TRP A 216 -9.87 -9.91 4.16
N PHE A 217 -9.93 -10.96 4.99
CA PHE A 217 -10.99 -11.96 4.87
C PHE A 217 -12.37 -11.36 5.14
N ASP A 218 -12.51 -10.47 6.13
CA ASP A 218 -13.76 -9.75 6.38
C ASP A 218 -14.17 -8.89 5.17
N PHE A 219 -13.23 -8.11 4.63
CA PHE A 219 -13.43 -7.33 3.41
C PHE A 219 -13.87 -8.23 2.25
N TYR A 220 -13.14 -9.31 1.99
CA TYR A 220 -13.41 -10.20 0.86
C TYR A 220 -14.77 -10.90 1.01
N SER A 221 -15.16 -11.28 2.23
CA SER A 221 -16.50 -11.82 2.51
C SER A 221 -17.61 -10.79 2.21
N GLY A 222 -17.40 -9.54 2.61
CA GLY A 222 -18.28 -8.41 2.26
C GLY A 222 -18.38 -8.20 0.75
N LEU A 223 -17.24 -8.22 0.05
CA LEU A 223 -17.17 -8.13 -1.40
C LEU A 223 -17.94 -9.27 -2.09
N GLN A 224 -17.82 -10.52 -1.62
CA GLN A 224 -18.60 -11.64 -2.15
C GLN A 224 -20.11 -11.43 -1.99
N THR A 225 -20.53 -10.76 -0.92
CA THR A 225 -21.94 -10.41 -0.71
C THR A 225 -22.40 -9.39 -1.75
N VAL A 226 -21.64 -8.31 -1.95
CA VAL A 226 -21.92 -7.28 -2.98
C VAL A 226 -21.97 -7.90 -4.38
N LEU A 227 -21.07 -8.82 -4.69
CA LEU A 227 -21.00 -9.48 -6.00
C LEU A 227 -22.23 -10.37 -6.31
N ARG A 228 -22.93 -10.85 -5.26
CA ARG A 228 -24.18 -11.62 -5.38
C ARG A 228 -25.41 -10.75 -5.61
N ASP A 229 -25.31 -9.43 -5.40
CA ASP A 229 -26.41 -8.52 -5.70
C ASP A 229 -26.80 -8.60 -7.18
N SER A 230 -28.10 -8.47 -7.44
CA SER A 230 -28.65 -8.47 -8.79
C SER A 230 -28.09 -7.29 -9.59
N ALA A 231 -27.44 -7.59 -10.70
CA ALA A 231 -26.88 -6.63 -11.65
C ALA A 231 -26.92 -7.22 -13.05
N LEU A 232 -27.04 -6.36 -14.07
CA LEU A 232 -26.69 -6.75 -15.43
C LEU A 232 -25.17 -6.76 -15.54
N VAL A 233 -24.59 -7.93 -15.79
CA VAL A 233 -23.13 -8.13 -15.84
C VAL A 233 -22.68 -8.27 -17.29
N VAL A 234 -21.77 -7.39 -17.73
CA VAL A 234 -21.11 -7.48 -19.03
C VAL A 234 -19.65 -7.90 -18.81
N PRO A 235 -19.26 -9.14 -19.17
CA PRO A 235 -17.89 -9.59 -19.03
C PRO A 235 -16.99 -8.92 -20.07
N VAL A 236 -15.90 -8.30 -19.62
CA VAL A 236 -14.93 -7.60 -20.48
C VAL A 236 -13.65 -8.41 -20.61
N PHE A 237 -13.02 -8.74 -19.49
CA PHE A 237 -11.83 -9.60 -19.45
C PHE A 237 -12.13 -10.83 -18.60
N ASN A 238 -11.83 -12.01 -19.13
CA ASN A 238 -11.87 -13.27 -18.40
C ASN A 238 -10.46 -13.87 -18.39
N LYS A 239 -9.72 -13.64 -17.31
CA LYS A 239 -8.33 -14.11 -17.12
C LYS A 239 -7.44 -13.83 -18.33
N VAL A 240 -7.43 -12.57 -18.78
CA VAL A 240 -6.62 -12.12 -19.92
C VAL A 240 -5.26 -11.68 -19.42
N GLN A 241 -4.19 -12.17 -20.07
CA GLN A 241 -2.84 -11.72 -19.75
C GLN A 241 -2.65 -10.27 -20.23
N MET A 242 -2.15 -9.41 -19.34
CA MET A 242 -1.81 -8.02 -19.58
C MET A 242 -0.27 -7.87 -19.47
N GLN A 243 0.37 -7.53 -20.59
CA GLN A 243 1.82 -7.28 -20.66
C GLN A 243 2.16 -6.44 -21.90
N GLY A 244 3.28 -5.70 -21.87
CA GLY A 244 3.78 -4.95 -23.02
C GLY A 244 2.96 -3.72 -23.38
N GLU A 245 3.35 -3.04 -24.45
CA GLU A 245 2.74 -1.78 -24.92
C GLU A 245 1.24 -1.87 -25.22
N ARG A 246 0.80 -3.06 -25.66
CA ARG A 246 -0.60 -3.31 -26.01
C ARG A 246 -1.48 -3.48 -24.78
N GLY A 247 -0.97 -4.11 -23.72
CA GLY A 247 -1.78 -4.56 -22.59
C GLY A 247 -2.86 -5.57 -22.99
N ALA A 248 -3.94 -5.64 -22.21
CA ALA A 248 -5.12 -6.45 -22.51
C ALA A 248 -6.16 -5.62 -23.28
N VAL A 249 -6.65 -6.11 -24.41
CA VAL A 249 -7.60 -5.38 -25.27
C VAL A 249 -8.76 -6.29 -25.69
N VAL A 250 -9.99 -5.85 -25.46
CA VAL A 250 -11.21 -6.56 -25.88
C VAL A 250 -12.26 -5.54 -26.33
N THR A 251 -13.03 -5.87 -27.37
CA THR A 251 -14.22 -5.12 -27.79
C THR A 251 -15.46 -5.90 -27.36
N VAL A 252 -16.36 -5.25 -26.63
CA VAL A 252 -17.62 -5.85 -26.15
C VAL A 252 -18.81 -5.00 -26.57
N ASP A 253 -19.97 -5.65 -26.69
CA ASP A 253 -21.23 -4.96 -26.91
C ASP A 253 -21.78 -4.47 -25.55
N ILE A 254 -22.22 -3.22 -25.52
CA ILE A 254 -22.74 -2.52 -24.34
C ILE A 254 -24.27 -2.40 -24.47
N PRO A 255 -25.02 -2.54 -23.36
CA PRO A 255 -26.47 -2.31 -23.37
C PRO A 255 -26.81 -0.93 -23.93
N ILE A 256 -27.73 -0.87 -24.90
CA ILE A 256 -28.10 0.40 -25.56
C ILE A 256 -28.97 1.26 -24.64
N ASP A 257 -29.80 0.64 -23.81
CA ASP A 257 -30.64 1.33 -22.83
C ASP A 257 -29.92 1.41 -21.47
N MET A 258 -28.99 2.37 -21.38
CA MET A 258 -28.25 2.67 -20.16
C MET A 258 -29.06 3.51 -19.17
N VAL A 259 -30.12 4.17 -19.63
CA VAL A 259 -30.97 5.07 -18.81
C VAL A 259 -31.71 4.28 -17.72
N GLN A 260 -31.89 2.98 -17.94
CA GLN A 260 -32.52 2.09 -16.96
C GLN A 260 -31.64 1.80 -15.72
N PHE A 261 -30.37 2.22 -15.74
CA PHE A 261 -29.38 2.02 -14.68
C PHE A 261 -28.88 3.37 -14.13
N ASP A 262 -28.62 3.42 -12.84
CA ASP A 262 -28.05 4.58 -12.14
C ASP A 262 -26.68 4.28 -11.52
N ILE A 263 -26.31 3.00 -11.44
CA ILE A 263 -25.03 2.54 -10.91
C ILE A 263 -24.26 1.75 -11.97
N LEU A 264 -23.00 2.13 -12.17
CA LEU A 264 -22.02 1.36 -12.94
C LEU A 264 -20.81 1.07 -12.05
N GLU A 265 -20.53 -0.21 -11.86
CA GLU A 265 -19.41 -0.70 -11.06
C GLU A 265 -18.43 -1.51 -11.92
N LEU A 266 -17.13 -1.38 -11.63
CA LEU A 266 -16.07 -2.21 -12.20
C LEU A 266 -15.73 -3.33 -11.20
N ASP A 267 -16.10 -4.56 -11.53
CA ASP A 267 -15.65 -5.77 -10.82
C ASP A 267 -14.33 -6.22 -11.43
N THR A 268 -13.23 -5.87 -10.77
CA THR A 268 -11.87 -6.08 -11.31
C THR A 268 -11.08 -7.00 -10.40
N SER A 269 -10.37 -7.97 -10.98
CA SER A 269 -9.37 -8.77 -10.24
C SER A 269 -8.04 -8.80 -10.98
N LEU A 270 -6.95 -8.75 -10.23
CA LEU A 270 -5.60 -8.96 -10.72
C LEU A 270 -5.01 -10.19 -10.03
N SER A 271 -4.44 -11.08 -10.83
CA SER A 271 -3.86 -12.34 -10.36
C SER A 271 -2.55 -12.64 -11.07
N CYS A 272 -1.73 -13.51 -10.48
CA CYS A 272 -0.51 -13.97 -11.13
C CYS A 272 -0.82 -14.89 -12.32
N PRO A 273 0.08 -14.98 -13.32
CA PRO A 273 -0.02 -15.96 -14.40
C PRO A 273 -0.16 -17.41 -13.94
N THR A 274 0.40 -17.75 -12.77
CA THR A 274 0.26 -19.07 -12.14
C THR A 274 -0.34 -18.94 -10.74
N ARG A 275 -0.54 -20.07 -10.04
CA ARG A 275 -0.97 -20.07 -8.62
C ARG A 275 0.13 -19.69 -7.63
N ARG A 276 1.32 -19.33 -8.12
CA ARG A 276 2.45 -18.95 -7.29
C ARG A 276 2.76 -17.47 -7.49
N ASP A 277 2.99 -16.80 -6.38
CA ASP A 277 3.41 -15.40 -6.29
C ASP A 277 4.68 -15.12 -7.12
N ASP A 278 5.59 -16.10 -7.24
CA ASP A 278 6.83 -15.98 -8.05
C ASP A 278 6.60 -15.56 -9.52
N SER A 279 5.43 -15.87 -10.06
CA SER A 279 5.01 -15.55 -11.42
C SER A 279 4.47 -14.13 -11.60
N CYS A 280 4.10 -13.43 -10.53
CA CYS A 280 3.71 -12.02 -10.58
C CYS A 280 4.90 -11.08 -10.84
N ALA A 281 4.61 -9.82 -11.19
CA ALA A 281 5.61 -8.76 -11.17
C ALA A 281 6.08 -8.51 -9.73
N PRO A 282 7.39 -8.37 -9.48
CA PRO A 282 7.89 -8.11 -8.14
C PRO A 282 7.60 -6.69 -7.65
N TRP A 283 7.28 -5.76 -8.55
CA TRP A 283 7.06 -4.35 -8.25
C TRP A 283 5.59 -3.97 -8.43
N ASP A 284 5.19 -2.98 -7.65
CA ASP A 284 3.93 -2.26 -7.76
C ASP A 284 3.92 -1.36 -9.00
N HIS A 285 2.87 -1.47 -9.79
CA HIS A 285 2.71 -0.69 -11.01
C HIS A 285 1.29 -0.17 -11.12
N THR A 286 1.17 1.04 -11.68
CA THR A 286 -0.14 1.58 -12.04
C THR A 286 -0.77 0.71 -13.13
N VAL A 287 -2.05 0.39 -12.95
CA VAL A 287 -2.91 -0.26 -13.93
C VAL A 287 -4.04 0.70 -14.27
N GLN A 288 -4.24 0.96 -15.56
CA GLN A 288 -5.32 1.85 -16.03
C GLN A 288 -6.19 1.12 -17.05
N LEU A 289 -7.49 1.33 -16.95
CA LEU A 289 -8.48 0.88 -17.90
C LEU A 289 -8.94 2.07 -18.74
N PHE A 290 -8.77 1.99 -20.06
CA PHE A 290 -9.26 2.97 -21.03
C PHE A 290 -10.41 2.39 -21.84
N VAL A 291 -11.34 3.25 -22.25
CA VAL A 291 -12.49 2.88 -23.08
C VAL A 291 -12.60 3.75 -24.32
N CYS A 292 -13.00 3.15 -25.44
CA CYS A 292 -13.31 3.85 -26.68
C CYS A 292 -14.49 3.19 -27.40
N CYS A 293 -15.61 3.91 -27.47
CA CYS A 293 -16.87 3.47 -28.09
C CYS A 293 -17.13 4.10 -29.48
N ASP A 294 -16.48 5.23 -29.75
CA ASP A 294 -16.41 5.88 -31.04
C ASP A 294 -15.00 6.41 -31.24
N HIS A 295 -14.30 5.93 -32.26
CA HIS A 295 -12.91 6.30 -32.53
C HIS A 295 -12.73 7.79 -32.84
N PHE A 296 -13.77 8.43 -33.38
CA PHE A 296 -13.78 9.87 -33.68
C PHE A 296 -14.46 10.69 -32.59
N GLY A 297 -14.99 10.03 -31.57
CA GLY A 297 -15.69 10.66 -30.47
C GLY A 297 -14.74 11.31 -29.48
N PRO A 298 -15.18 12.36 -28.77
CA PRO A 298 -14.36 13.07 -27.80
C PRO A 298 -14.01 12.22 -26.57
N TYR A 299 -14.68 11.08 -26.37
CA TYR A 299 -14.52 10.19 -25.22
C TYR A 299 -13.59 8.99 -25.50
N CYS A 300 -13.07 8.84 -26.71
CA CYS A 300 -12.16 7.74 -27.03
C CYS A 300 -10.87 7.82 -26.20
N ASN A 301 -10.47 6.69 -25.63
CA ASN A 301 -9.28 6.53 -24.79
C ASN A 301 -9.32 7.33 -23.48
N MET A 302 -10.51 7.62 -22.97
CA MET A 302 -10.64 8.14 -21.60
C MET A 302 -10.51 7.00 -20.58
N GLU A 303 -9.97 7.35 -19.41
CA GLU A 303 -9.80 6.42 -18.32
C GLU A 303 -11.14 6.13 -17.62
N LEU A 304 -11.46 4.86 -17.48
CA LEU A 304 -12.64 4.37 -16.77
C LEU A 304 -12.31 3.89 -15.35
N GLY A 305 -11.07 3.44 -15.09
CA GLY A 305 -10.67 2.99 -13.76
C GLY A 305 -9.15 2.85 -13.61
N ARG A 306 -8.67 2.89 -12.37
CA ARG A 306 -7.24 2.79 -12.01
C ARG A 306 -7.03 1.93 -10.78
N TRP A 307 -5.96 1.15 -10.77
CA TRP A 307 -5.51 0.31 -9.65
C TRP A 307 -3.99 0.36 -9.55
N ILE A 308 -3.45 -0.10 -8.43
CA ILE A 308 -2.02 -0.38 -8.29
C ILE A 308 -1.86 -1.88 -8.04
N THR A 309 -0.92 -2.52 -8.76
CA THR A 309 -0.65 -3.94 -8.54
C THR A 309 0.00 -4.17 -7.18
N ALA A 310 -0.27 -5.31 -6.56
CA ALA A 310 0.43 -5.73 -5.36
C ALA A 310 1.89 -6.09 -5.67
N PHE A 311 2.78 -5.97 -4.67
CA PHE A 311 4.14 -6.48 -4.73
C PHE A 311 4.16 -8.01 -4.74
N HIS A 312 4.39 -8.57 -5.92
CA HIS A 312 4.64 -9.99 -6.11
C HIS A 312 3.53 -10.91 -5.56
N ARG A 313 2.28 -10.45 -5.49
CA ARG A 313 1.17 -11.18 -4.86
C ARG A 313 -0.09 -11.23 -5.69
N GLY A 314 -0.68 -12.42 -5.85
CA GLY A 314 -1.79 -12.68 -6.79
C GLY A 314 -3.21 -12.45 -6.29
N SER A 315 -3.43 -11.81 -5.14
CA SER A 315 -4.70 -11.88 -4.39
C SER A 315 -5.55 -10.61 -4.40
N GLY A 316 -5.74 -9.93 -5.55
CA GLY A 316 -6.52 -8.68 -5.63
C GLY A 316 -7.87 -8.79 -6.35
N ARG A 317 -8.95 -8.29 -5.72
CA ARG A 317 -10.26 -8.08 -6.36
C ARG A 317 -11.04 -6.96 -5.69
N TRP A 318 -11.65 -6.08 -6.48
CA TRP A 318 -12.32 -4.88 -6.00
C TRP A 318 -13.58 -4.57 -6.82
N ILE A 319 -14.46 -3.80 -6.21
CA ILE A 319 -15.59 -3.13 -6.87
C ILE A 319 -15.35 -1.63 -6.80
N THR A 320 -15.30 -0.97 -7.95
CA THR A 320 -15.15 0.48 -8.04
C THR A 320 -16.40 1.06 -8.67
N ASP A 321 -17.12 1.91 -7.95
CA ASP A 321 -18.19 2.73 -8.53
C ASP A 321 -17.55 3.71 -9.53
N VAL A 322 -18.04 3.69 -10.77
CA VAL A 322 -17.69 4.62 -11.85
C VAL A 322 -18.94 5.14 -12.56
N SER A 323 -20.08 5.17 -11.86
CA SER A 323 -21.38 5.68 -12.32
C SER A 323 -21.30 7.05 -13.01
N PRO A 324 -20.52 8.03 -12.48
CA PRO A 324 -20.37 9.33 -13.15
C PRO A 324 -19.79 9.23 -14.57
N LEU A 325 -19.07 8.15 -14.89
CA LEU A 325 -18.43 7.90 -16.19
C LEU A 325 -19.30 7.10 -17.18
N MET A 326 -20.57 6.81 -16.85
CA MET A 326 -21.50 6.20 -17.80
C MET A 326 -21.53 6.86 -19.19
N PRO A 327 -21.40 8.20 -19.35
CA PRO A 327 -21.36 8.82 -20.68
C PRO A 327 -20.18 8.39 -21.56
N LEU A 328 -19.13 7.77 -21.00
CA LEU A 328 -18.05 7.16 -21.80
C LEU A 328 -18.53 5.95 -22.59
N LEU A 329 -19.60 5.28 -22.13
CA LEU A 329 -20.22 4.11 -22.74
C LEU A 329 -21.37 4.51 -23.68
N ASN A 330 -21.13 5.49 -24.55
CA ASN A 330 -22.15 6.14 -25.37
C ASN A 330 -22.57 5.40 -26.64
N ASN A 331 -22.00 4.22 -26.91
CA ASN A 331 -22.30 3.44 -28.10
C ASN A 331 -22.52 1.97 -27.72
N GLY A 332 -23.27 1.24 -28.54
CA GLY A 332 -23.59 -0.17 -28.30
C GLY A 332 -22.39 -1.12 -28.41
N ARG A 333 -21.21 -0.61 -28.77
CA ARG A 333 -19.97 -1.40 -28.90
C ARG A 333 -18.76 -0.58 -28.50
N CYS A 334 -17.98 -1.08 -27.56
CA CYS A 334 -16.86 -0.37 -26.96
C CYS A 334 -15.60 -1.24 -26.87
N THR A 335 -14.44 -0.64 -27.16
CA THR A 335 -13.13 -1.27 -26.97
C THR A 335 -12.54 -0.84 -25.65
N PHE A 336 -12.18 -1.82 -24.83
CA PHE A 336 -11.53 -1.65 -23.54
C PHE A 336 -10.07 -2.04 -23.66
N THR A 337 -9.20 -1.21 -23.10
CA THR A 337 -7.75 -1.42 -23.08
C THR A 337 -7.24 -1.26 -21.67
N MET A 338 -6.79 -2.35 -21.05
CA MET A 338 -6.16 -2.34 -19.73
C MET A 338 -4.65 -2.43 -19.87
N LYS A 339 -3.93 -1.49 -19.26
CA LYS A 339 -2.46 -1.40 -19.39
C LYS A 339 -1.80 -1.24 -18.04
N THR A 340 -0.55 -1.67 -17.98
CA THR A 340 0.41 -1.41 -16.92
C THR A 340 1.76 -1.09 -17.54
N ALA A 341 2.81 -0.89 -16.73
CA ALA A 341 4.17 -0.66 -17.19
C ALA A 341 4.58 -1.71 -18.26
N PRO A 342 4.87 -1.32 -19.52
CA PRO A 342 5.13 -2.26 -20.61
C PRO A 342 6.25 -3.27 -20.37
N TRP A 343 7.27 -2.87 -19.60
CA TRP A 343 8.44 -3.69 -19.26
C TRP A 343 8.22 -4.62 -18.06
N ALA A 344 7.09 -4.49 -17.37
CA ALA A 344 6.77 -5.33 -16.21
C ALA A 344 6.54 -6.78 -16.63
N LYS A 345 6.69 -7.69 -15.65
CA LYS A 345 6.18 -9.06 -15.81
C LYS A 345 4.66 -9.02 -15.99
N ALA A 346 4.14 -10.07 -16.62
CA ALA A 346 2.72 -10.19 -16.91
C ALA A 346 1.86 -10.26 -15.64
N TRP A 347 0.68 -9.63 -15.73
CA TRP A 347 -0.45 -9.84 -14.82
C TRP A 347 -1.60 -10.50 -15.56
N VAL A 348 -2.49 -11.19 -14.86
CA VAL A 348 -3.73 -11.73 -15.42
C VAL A 348 -4.90 -10.91 -14.87
N SER A 349 -5.60 -10.21 -15.76
CA SER A 349 -6.75 -9.39 -15.43
C SER A 349 -8.07 -10.10 -15.70
N SER A 350 -9.04 -9.89 -14.81
CA SER A 350 -10.46 -10.12 -15.10
C SER A 350 -11.23 -8.85 -14.76
N LEU A 351 -12.25 -8.56 -15.57
CA LEU A 351 -13.06 -7.34 -15.45
C LEU A 351 -14.47 -7.64 -15.92
N ASN A 352 -15.45 -7.28 -15.10
CA ASN A 352 -16.85 -7.18 -15.50
C ASN A 352 -17.36 -5.77 -15.25
N LEU A 353 -18.19 -5.26 -16.17
CA LEU A 353 -19.04 -4.10 -15.90
C LEU A 353 -20.31 -4.61 -15.22
N ARG A 354 -20.70 -3.99 -14.13
CA ARG A 354 -21.94 -4.31 -13.40
C ARG A 354 -22.86 -3.10 -13.43
N PHE A 355 -24.00 -3.25 -14.08
CA PHE A 355 -25.03 -2.23 -14.14
C PHE A 355 -26.15 -2.57 -13.16
N ARG A 356 -26.45 -1.62 -12.27
CA ARG A 356 -27.47 -1.79 -11.25
C ARG A 356 -28.48 -0.64 -11.30
N ARG A 357 -29.61 -0.89 -10.66
CA ARG A 357 -30.64 0.09 -10.37
C ARG A 357 -30.79 0.19 -8.86
N THR A 358 -30.86 1.40 -8.31
CA THR A 358 -31.26 1.57 -6.90
C THR A 358 -32.74 1.21 -6.73
N ASN A 359 -33.06 0.40 -5.72
CA ASN A 359 -34.44 0.05 -5.37
C ASN A 359 -35.14 1.18 -4.59
N HIS A 360 -34.98 2.44 -5.02
CA HIS A 360 -35.74 3.53 -4.41
C HIS A 360 -37.21 3.41 -4.84
N SER A 361 -38.10 3.36 -3.85
CA SER A 361 -39.56 3.51 -3.99
C SER A 361 -39.99 4.92 -4.39
N ALA A 362 -39.06 5.74 -4.88
CA ALA A 362 -39.29 7.10 -5.34
C ALA A 362 -39.54 7.07 -6.85
N ASP A 363 -40.48 7.90 -7.28
CA ASP A 363 -40.94 8.03 -8.65
C ASP A 363 -39.75 8.17 -9.63
N TYR A 364 -39.84 7.49 -10.78
CA TYR A 364 -38.79 7.43 -11.82
C TYR A 364 -38.36 8.83 -12.33
N SER A 365 -39.11 9.88 -11.98
CA SER A 365 -38.90 11.26 -12.41
C SER A 365 -37.82 12.03 -11.64
N GLU A 366 -37.32 11.53 -10.50
CA GLU A 366 -36.36 12.28 -9.66
C GLU A 366 -34.90 11.79 -9.73
N THR A 367 -34.62 10.62 -10.28
CA THR A 367 -33.24 10.10 -10.39
C THR A 367 -32.48 10.83 -11.50
N LEU A 368 -31.38 11.51 -11.12
CA LEU A 368 -30.53 12.23 -12.06
C LEU A 368 -29.50 11.30 -12.70
N HIS A 369 -29.38 11.34 -14.02
CA HIS A 369 -28.41 10.52 -14.74
C HIS A 369 -27.29 11.37 -15.37
N PRO A 370 -26.01 10.94 -15.26
CA PRO A 370 -24.93 11.61 -15.95
C PRO A 370 -25.12 11.44 -17.45
N PHE A 371 -25.08 12.54 -18.21
CA PHE A 371 -25.35 12.52 -19.65
C PHE A 371 -24.21 13.09 -20.50
N THR A 372 -23.28 13.84 -19.89
CA THR A 372 -22.11 14.37 -20.59
C THR A 372 -20.98 14.68 -19.61
N LEU A 373 -19.76 14.68 -20.14
CA LEU A 373 -18.52 14.94 -19.44
C LEU A 373 -17.76 16.07 -20.12
N MET A 374 -17.11 16.90 -19.31
CA MET A 374 -16.14 17.88 -19.77
C MET A 374 -14.79 17.60 -19.11
N SER A 375 -13.76 17.30 -19.93
CA SER A 375 -12.40 17.08 -19.43
C SER A 375 -11.81 18.36 -18.84
N LEU A 376 -11.06 18.20 -17.76
CA LEU A 376 -10.37 19.29 -17.07
C LEU A 376 -8.86 19.16 -17.26
N TYR A 377 -8.15 18.59 -16.28
CA TYR A 377 -6.69 18.54 -16.22
C TYR A 377 -6.17 17.10 -16.04
N SER A 378 -4.92 16.84 -16.43
CA SER A 378 -4.31 15.50 -16.43
C SER A 378 -3.08 15.32 -15.51
N GLY A 379 -2.66 16.37 -14.80
CA GLY A 379 -1.47 16.36 -13.95
C GLY A 379 -0.18 16.63 -14.74
N GLY A 380 0.93 16.01 -14.34
CA GLY A 380 2.26 16.16 -14.94
C GLY A 380 3.39 16.16 -13.91
N THR A 381 4.60 16.47 -14.37
CA THR A 381 5.81 16.59 -13.53
C THR A 381 5.61 17.65 -12.45
N PHE A 382 5.76 17.25 -11.19
CA PHE A 382 5.48 18.05 -10.00
C PHE A 382 6.69 18.94 -9.63
N ASP A 383 7.01 19.88 -10.53
CA ASP A 383 8.16 20.78 -10.42
C ASP A 383 7.75 22.27 -10.26
N LYS A 384 8.74 23.17 -10.23
CA LYS A 384 8.56 24.64 -10.12
C LYS A 384 7.64 25.28 -11.16
N ASP A 385 7.38 24.58 -12.26
CA ASP A 385 6.53 25.04 -13.34
C ASP A 385 5.19 24.28 -13.38
N TYR A 386 4.92 23.37 -12.43
CA TYR A 386 3.70 22.56 -12.36
C TYR A 386 2.44 23.41 -12.47
N ASN A 387 2.27 24.39 -11.57
CA ASN A 387 1.08 25.24 -11.54
C ASN A 387 0.98 26.26 -12.68
N LYS A 388 2.09 26.53 -13.39
CA LYS A 388 2.11 27.44 -14.54
C LYS A 388 1.52 26.81 -15.80
N ARG A 389 1.46 25.48 -15.86
CA ARG A 389 0.91 24.71 -16.99
C ARG A 389 -0.62 24.77 -17.06
N PHE A 390 -1.28 25.07 -15.95
CA PHE A 390 -2.74 25.00 -15.83
C PHE A 390 -3.37 26.39 -15.97
N GLN A 391 -3.89 26.67 -17.16
CA GLN A 391 -4.70 27.86 -17.39
C GLN A 391 -6.14 27.65 -16.88
N PRO A 392 -6.83 28.70 -16.40
CA PRO A 392 -8.24 28.61 -16.05
C PRO A 392 -9.08 28.21 -17.26
N ILE A 393 -9.96 27.23 -17.07
CA ILE A 393 -10.94 26.80 -18.06
C ILE A 393 -12.22 27.62 -17.88
N LYS A 394 -12.72 28.20 -18.97
CA LYS A 394 -14.03 28.86 -19.01
C LYS A 394 -15.07 27.92 -19.60
N PHE A 395 -16.25 27.84 -19.00
CA PHE A 395 -17.31 26.94 -19.47
C PHE A 395 -18.71 27.45 -19.09
N THR A 396 -19.71 26.98 -19.81
CA THR A 396 -21.13 27.17 -19.47
C THR A 396 -21.75 25.83 -19.10
N VAL A 397 -22.72 25.86 -18.19
CA VAL A 397 -23.48 24.66 -17.82
C VAL A 397 -24.52 24.39 -18.92
N PRO A 398 -24.61 23.16 -19.45
CA PRO A 398 -25.67 22.81 -20.40
C PRO A 398 -27.06 23.05 -19.79
N ALA A 399 -27.98 23.64 -20.56
CA ALA A 399 -29.30 24.04 -20.05
C ALA A 399 -30.14 22.90 -19.45
N SER A 400 -29.90 21.65 -19.86
CA SER A 400 -30.58 20.47 -19.32
C SER A 400 -29.98 19.94 -18.01
N ALA A 401 -28.82 20.45 -17.58
CA ALA A 401 -28.15 19.95 -16.39
C ALA A 401 -28.82 20.47 -15.11
N LYS A 402 -29.11 19.55 -14.19
CA LYS A 402 -29.69 19.84 -12.86
C LYS A 402 -28.67 19.69 -11.73
N LYS A 403 -27.60 18.92 -11.96
CA LYS A 403 -26.46 18.74 -11.04
C LYS A 403 -25.16 18.72 -11.83
N VAL A 404 -24.11 19.28 -11.25
CA VAL A 404 -22.73 19.20 -11.74
C VAL A 404 -21.82 18.66 -10.64
N GLU A 405 -21.04 17.64 -10.96
CA GLU A 405 -20.08 17.02 -10.05
C GLU A 405 -18.67 17.14 -10.59
N LEU A 406 -17.73 17.54 -9.74
CA LEU A 406 -16.30 17.43 -9.99
C LEU A 406 -15.88 15.99 -9.70
N TYR A 407 -15.29 15.33 -10.68
CA TYR A 407 -14.75 13.98 -10.58
C TYR A 407 -13.25 14.01 -10.86
N ALA A 408 -12.43 13.42 -10.01
CA ALA A 408 -10.99 13.30 -10.25
C ALA A 408 -10.41 12.00 -9.69
N VAL A 409 -9.58 11.33 -10.49
CA VAL A 409 -8.70 10.22 -10.06
C VAL A 409 -7.28 10.76 -10.05
N ILE A 410 -6.65 10.82 -8.88
CA ILE A 410 -5.35 11.49 -8.70
C ILE A 410 -4.40 10.56 -7.95
N THR A 411 -3.20 10.38 -8.48
CA THR A 411 -2.12 9.61 -7.84
C THR A 411 -0.79 10.33 -8.04
N GLY A 412 0.01 10.46 -6.99
CA GLY A 412 1.39 10.96 -7.07
C GLY A 412 2.40 9.82 -7.09
N HIS A 413 3.47 9.98 -7.88
CA HIS A 413 4.48 8.98 -8.18
C HIS A 413 5.88 9.57 -8.14
N GLY A 414 6.89 8.74 -7.88
CA GLY A 414 8.28 9.18 -7.77
C GLY A 414 8.61 9.80 -6.42
N SER A 415 9.87 10.16 -6.23
CA SER A 415 10.38 10.60 -4.94
C SER A 415 11.57 11.54 -5.15
N ASP A 416 11.30 12.85 -5.08
CA ASP A 416 12.35 13.87 -5.08
C ASP A 416 13.06 13.94 -3.71
N GLU A 417 13.90 14.96 -3.47
CA GLU A 417 14.59 15.10 -2.18
C GLU A 417 13.67 15.34 -0.97
N ASN A 418 12.39 15.67 -1.20
CA ASN A 418 11.36 15.85 -0.18
C ASN A 418 10.40 14.63 -0.12
N GLY A 419 10.66 13.60 -0.93
CA GLY A 419 9.81 12.44 -1.09
C GLY A 419 8.56 12.69 -1.93
N CYS A 420 8.49 13.82 -2.66
CA CYS A 420 7.25 14.24 -3.30
C CYS A 420 6.89 13.49 -4.57
N GLY A 421 5.57 13.43 -4.79
CA GLY A 421 4.94 12.45 -5.66
C GLY A 421 4.33 11.34 -4.80
N GLU A 422 5.14 10.35 -4.45
CA GLU A 422 4.68 9.15 -3.78
C GLU A 422 4.54 9.28 -2.26
N PHE A 423 5.50 9.92 -1.57
CA PHE A 423 5.59 9.85 -0.10
C PHE A 423 5.37 11.18 0.62
N CYS A 424 5.43 12.32 -0.06
CA CYS A 424 5.10 13.60 0.56
C CYS A 424 3.60 13.89 0.51
N VAL A 425 3.10 14.63 1.50
CA VAL A 425 1.71 15.09 1.49
C VAL A 425 1.53 16.18 0.44
N THR A 426 0.76 15.88 -0.60
CA THR A 426 0.33 16.85 -1.61
C THR A 426 -1.13 17.25 -1.40
N SER A 427 -1.47 18.48 -1.80
CA SER A 427 -2.86 18.94 -1.91
C SER A 427 -3.18 19.40 -3.32
N HIS A 428 -4.39 19.11 -3.77
CA HIS A 428 -4.89 19.32 -5.11
C HIS A 428 -6.15 20.17 -5.05
N HIS A 429 -6.11 21.34 -5.68
CA HIS A 429 -7.12 22.38 -5.53
C HIS A 429 -7.83 22.65 -6.85
N PHE A 430 -9.16 22.69 -6.81
CA PHE A 430 -10.03 23.07 -7.91
C PHE A 430 -10.83 24.30 -7.49
N LEU A 431 -10.35 25.47 -7.92
CA LEU A 431 -10.92 26.77 -7.61
C LEU A 431 -11.96 27.15 -8.65
N ILE A 432 -13.22 27.22 -8.24
CA ILE A 432 -14.36 27.60 -9.07
C ILE A 432 -14.70 29.07 -8.83
N ASN A 433 -14.86 29.81 -9.93
CA ASN A 433 -15.24 31.23 -9.95
C ASN A 433 -14.38 32.14 -9.07
N GLY A 434 -13.13 31.75 -8.84
CA GLY A 434 -12.17 32.48 -8.01
C GLY A 434 -12.45 32.46 -6.51
N VAL A 435 -13.53 31.81 -6.04
CA VAL A 435 -14.00 31.91 -4.65
C VAL A 435 -14.25 30.56 -3.98
N PHE A 436 -14.62 29.51 -4.71
CA PHE A 436 -14.92 28.19 -4.14
C PHE A 436 -13.75 27.23 -4.34
N ASN A 437 -13.00 26.95 -3.27
CA ASN A 437 -11.83 26.06 -3.32
C ASN A 437 -12.21 24.63 -2.89
N ASN A 438 -12.25 23.70 -3.83
CA ASN A 438 -12.45 22.27 -3.55
C ASN A 438 -11.07 21.60 -3.47
N THR A 439 -10.75 20.96 -2.34
CA THR A 439 -9.41 20.44 -2.07
C THR A 439 -9.43 18.95 -1.78
N GLN A 440 -8.58 18.19 -2.45
CA GLN A 440 -8.20 16.82 -2.08
C GLN A 440 -6.78 16.82 -1.55
N ARG A 441 -6.55 16.21 -0.38
CA ARG A 441 -5.23 16.13 0.26
C ARG A 441 -4.90 14.69 0.63
N PHE A 442 -3.64 14.30 0.47
CA PHE A 442 -3.17 12.94 0.76
C PHE A 442 -2.42 12.86 2.09
N ASP A 443 -3.14 13.02 3.18
CA ASP A 443 -2.56 13.14 4.54
C ASP A 443 -1.82 11.89 5.03
N SER A 444 -2.11 10.73 4.47
CA SER A 444 -1.43 9.48 4.86
C SER A 444 -0.09 9.27 4.15
N ALA A 445 0.23 10.05 3.10
CA ALA A 445 1.47 9.89 2.35
C ALA A 445 2.71 9.95 3.26
N GLY A 446 3.62 8.98 3.12
CA GLY A 446 4.85 8.87 3.91
C GLY A 446 4.66 8.32 5.32
N SER A 447 3.42 8.08 5.77
CA SER A 447 3.18 7.44 7.06
C SER A 447 3.58 5.96 7.05
N ALA A 448 4.11 5.45 8.16
CA ALA A 448 4.65 4.09 8.24
C ALA A 448 3.63 2.96 8.02
N LEU A 449 2.33 3.22 8.22
CA LEU A 449 1.26 2.21 8.14
C LEU A 449 0.05 2.69 7.32
N GLY A 450 0.17 3.77 6.55
CA GLY A 450 -0.98 4.39 5.88
C GLY A 450 -1.79 3.41 5.02
N CYS A 451 -1.13 2.55 4.25
CA CYS A 451 -1.81 1.53 3.44
C CYS A 451 -2.17 0.27 4.21
N ALA A 452 -1.36 -0.11 5.20
CA ALA A 452 -1.70 -1.21 6.10
C ALA A 452 -3.04 -0.98 6.82
N MET A 453 -3.34 0.28 7.17
CA MET A 453 -4.61 0.65 7.80
C MET A 453 -5.82 0.59 6.86
N ARG A 454 -5.60 0.46 5.54
CA ARG A 454 -6.64 0.35 4.51
C ARG A 454 -6.93 -1.10 4.08
N VAL A 455 -6.36 -2.09 4.77
CA VAL A 455 -6.62 -3.50 4.45
C VAL A 455 -8.11 -3.85 4.58
N GLY A 456 -8.81 -3.27 5.56
CA GLY A 456 -10.27 -3.39 5.68
C GLY A 456 -11.07 -2.76 4.54
N GLU A 457 -10.44 -1.91 3.72
CA GLU A 457 -11.02 -1.30 2.51
C GLU A 457 -10.64 -2.07 1.23
N GLY A 458 -9.84 -3.13 1.35
CA GLY A 458 -9.40 -3.95 0.24
C GLY A 458 -7.97 -3.68 -0.22
N ALA A 459 -7.10 -3.11 0.62
CA ALA A 459 -5.66 -3.17 0.33
C ALA A 459 -5.17 -4.60 0.57
N VAL A 460 -4.48 -5.19 -0.40
CA VAL A 460 -3.97 -6.56 -0.27
C VAL A 460 -2.88 -6.60 0.82
N PRO A 461 -3.03 -7.39 1.88
CA PRO A 461 -2.03 -7.44 2.93
C PRO A 461 -0.88 -8.39 2.60
N ASN A 462 0.21 -8.25 3.35
CA ASN A 462 1.33 -9.19 3.40
C ASN A 462 1.93 -9.46 2.01
N GLU A 463 2.12 -8.39 1.24
CA GLU A 463 2.81 -8.41 -0.05
C GLU A 463 4.33 -8.48 0.14
N HIS A 464 5.09 -8.71 -0.93
CA HIS A 464 6.55 -8.91 -0.87
C HIS A 464 7.39 -7.62 -0.81
N GLY A 465 6.77 -6.44 -0.90
CA GLY A 465 7.44 -5.13 -0.89
C GLY A 465 6.97 -4.23 0.25
N THR A 466 7.16 -2.93 0.09
CA THR A 466 6.93 -1.91 1.13
C THR A 466 5.45 -1.56 1.34
N TRP A 467 4.52 -2.50 1.13
CA TRP A 467 3.06 -2.31 1.03
C TRP A 467 2.40 -1.60 2.22
N LEU A 468 3.09 -1.49 3.36
CA LEU A 468 2.57 -0.87 4.58
C LEU A 468 2.42 0.65 4.48
N TYR A 469 3.33 1.33 3.78
CA TYR A 469 3.46 2.79 3.84
C TYR A 469 2.27 3.52 3.21
N GLY A 470 1.92 4.71 3.70
CA GLY A 470 0.94 5.54 3.00
C GLY A 470 1.55 6.23 1.78
N ARG A 471 0.79 6.34 0.69
CA ARG A 471 1.25 6.97 -0.57
C ARG A 471 0.33 8.12 -1.00
N GLY A 472 0.79 8.89 -1.99
CA GLY A 472 0.10 10.01 -2.60
C GLY A 472 -1.17 9.61 -3.37
N GLY A 473 -2.22 9.22 -2.64
CA GLY A 473 -3.56 8.94 -3.19
C GLY A 473 -3.81 7.49 -3.61
N TRP A 474 -2.91 6.56 -3.27
CA TRP A 474 -3.04 5.15 -3.64
C TRP A 474 -2.41 4.22 -2.59
N CYS A 475 -2.63 2.92 -2.75
CA CYS A 475 -1.97 1.85 -2.03
C CYS A 475 -1.71 0.69 -2.99
N ASP A 476 -0.62 -0.05 -2.74
CA ASP A 476 -0.35 -1.30 -3.43
C ASP A 476 -1.51 -2.27 -3.23
N GLY A 477 -1.82 -3.04 -4.28
CA GLY A 477 -2.91 -4.00 -4.21
C GLY A 477 -4.26 -3.37 -3.85
N LEU A 478 -4.58 -2.18 -4.37
CA LEU A 478 -5.85 -1.49 -4.14
C LEU A 478 -6.32 -0.72 -5.38
N GLN A 479 -7.65 -0.53 -5.51
CA GLN A 479 -8.21 0.42 -6.48
C GLN A 479 -7.92 1.88 -6.08
N VAL A 480 -7.80 2.75 -7.07
CA VAL A 480 -7.76 4.20 -6.83
C VAL A 480 -9.20 4.72 -6.92
N ASP A 481 -9.77 5.04 -5.77
CA ASP A 481 -11.13 5.57 -5.70
C ASP A 481 -11.18 7.00 -6.27
N PRO A 482 -12.20 7.34 -7.08
CA PRO A 482 -12.37 8.70 -7.56
C PRO A 482 -12.80 9.64 -6.45
N TRP A 483 -12.18 10.81 -6.40
CA TRP A 483 -12.65 11.92 -5.60
C TRP A 483 -13.80 12.64 -6.30
N ARG A 484 -14.92 12.79 -5.60
CA ARG A 484 -16.18 13.32 -6.14
C ARG A 484 -16.71 14.45 -5.27
N VAL A 485 -17.07 15.57 -5.87
CA VAL A 485 -17.63 16.73 -5.15
C VAL A 485 -18.80 17.32 -5.93
N ASP A 486 -19.97 17.46 -5.30
CA ASP A 486 -21.07 18.21 -5.89
C ASP A 486 -20.75 19.72 -5.88
N VAL A 487 -20.61 20.29 -7.07
CA VAL A 487 -20.25 21.70 -7.27
C VAL A 487 -21.42 22.52 -7.79
N THR A 488 -22.62 21.97 -7.86
CA THR A 488 -23.81 22.61 -8.45
C THR A 488 -24.07 24.00 -7.88
N LYS A 489 -23.96 24.17 -6.57
CA LYS A 489 -24.20 25.45 -5.87
C LYS A 489 -23.06 26.47 -6.02
N GLN A 490 -21.96 26.08 -6.65
CA GLN A 490 -20.77 26.90 -6.85
C GLN A 490 -20.75 27.55 -8.25
N LEU A 491 -21.72 27.19 -9.11
CA LEU A 491 -21.78 27.53 -10.52
C LEU A 491 -22.98 28.41 -10.84
N ASP A 492 -22.84 29.24 -11.88
CA ASP A 492 -23.97 29.76 -12.60
C ASP A 492 -24.58 28.63 -13.46
N MET A 493 -25.74 28.14 -13.00
CA MET A 493 -26.52 27.08 -13.66
C MET A 493 -27.45 27.63 -14.76
N SER A 494 -27.60 28.95 -14.88
CA SER A 494 -28.47 29.56 -15.91
C SER A 494 -27.90 29.43 -17.32
N GLY A 495 -26.58 29.21 -17.43
CA GLY A 495 -25.85 29.18 -18.70
C GLY A 495 -25.67 30.56 -19.35
N THR A 496 -26.01 31.64 -18.64
CA THR A 496 -25.89 33.02 -19.16
C THR A 496 -24.49 33.59 -18.98
N GLU A 497 -23.83 33.31 -17.85
CA GLU A 497 -22.44 33.68 -17.61
C GLU A 497 -21.49 32.47 -17.72
N ALA A 498 -20.25 32.74 -18.11
CA ALA A 498 -19.22 31.72 -18.15
C ALA A 498 -18.67 31.50 -16.73
N ASN A 499 -18.76 30.27 -16.24
CA ASN A 499 -18.05 29.82 -15.07
C ASN A 499 -16.55 29.68 -15.38
N THR A 500 -15.73 29.78 -14.35
CA THR A 500 -14.28 29.56 -14.44
C THR A 500 -13.85 28.48 -13.46
N LEU A 501 -12.93 27.62 -13.87
CA LEU A 501 -12.33 26.59 -13.03
C LEU A 501 -10.82 26.60 -13.23
N ARG A 502 -10.07 26.68 -12.15
CA ARG A 502 -8.60 26.61 -12.15
C ARG A 502 -8.12 25.49 -11.24
N TYR A 503 -7.17 24.70 -11.73
CA TYR A 503 -6.47 23.69 -10.94
C TYR A 503 -5.07 24.16 -10.53
N PHE A 504 -4.64 23.77 -9.34
CA PHE A 504 -3.24 23.82 -8.89
C PHE A 504 -2.97 22.76 -7.82
N GLY A 505 -1.73 22.28 -7.75
CA GLY A 505 -1.28 21.36 -6.70
C GLY A 505 -0.16 21.99 -5.87
N LEU A 506 -0.15 21.68 -4.57
CA LEU A 506 0.79 22.26 -3.62
C LEU A 506 1.52 21.17 -2.85
N TYR A 507 2.77 21.49 -2.48
CA TYR A 507 3.54 20.82 -1.46
C TYR A 507 3.82 21.81 -0.33
N ASP A 508 3.51 21.42 0.91
CA ASP A 508 3.65 22.29 2.09
C ASP A 508 2.99 23.68 1.90
N GLY A 509 1.81 23.69 1.28
CA GLY A 509 1.04 24.91 1.01
C GLY A 509 1.67 25.86 -0.03
N LYS A 510 2.71 25.43 -0.76
CA LYS A 510 3.41 26.23 -1.77
C LYS A 510 3.51 25.49 -3.10
N ASP A 511 3.85 26.23 -4.15
CA ASP A 511 4.21 25.64 -5.43
C ASP A 511 5.40 24.67 -5.23
N PRO A 512 5.33 23.44 -5.79
CA PRO A 512 6.42 22.49 -5.67
C PRO A 512 7.69 23.06 -6.32
N ASN A 513 8.85 22.87 -5.71
CA ASN A 513 10.13 23.37 -6.25
C ASN A 513 11.29 22.45 -5.86
N PRO A 514 11.30 21.19 -6.33
CA PRO A 514 12.39 20.28 -6.05
C PRO A 514 13.67 20.68 -6.79
N SER A 515 14.80 20.29 -6.21
CA SER A 515 16.15 20.49 -6.70
C SER A 515 16.62 19.34 -7.60
N ARG A 516 16.05 18.14 -7.47
CA ARG A 516 16.33 16.98 -8.33
C ARG A 516 15.14 16.03 -8.41
N ASP A 517 15.13 15.23 -9.49
CA ASP A 517 14.24 14.06 -9.64
C ASP A 517 12.76 14.31 -9.29
N PRO A 518 12.10 15.34 -9.87
CA PRO A 518 10.74 15.71 -9.52
C PRO A 518 9.78 14.52 -9.68
N GLY A 519 8.90 14.35 -8.69
CA GLY A 519 7.78 13.42 -8.79
C GLY A 519 6.82 13.78 -9.93
N THR A 520 5.82 12.94 -10.14
CA THR A 520 4.79 13.14 -11.17
C THR A 520 3.40 12.92 -10.58
N ILE A 521 2.46 13.79 -10.92
CA ILE A 521 1.04 13.60 -10.62
C ILE A 521 0.36 13.03 -11.87
N THR A 522 -0.24 11.86 -11.76
CA THR A 522 -1.10 11.29 -12.80
C THR A 522 -2.55 11.56 -12.43
N MET A 523 -3.26 12.30 -13.27
CA MET A 523 -4.65 12.68 -12.99
C MET A 523 -5.56 12.45 -14.21
N SER A 524 -6.79 12.05 -13.95
CA SER A 524 -7.93 12.19 -14.87
C SER A 524 -8.99 12.99 -14.14
N SER A 525 -9.45 14.11 -14.71
CA SER A 525 -10.46 14.94 -14.05
C SER A 525 -11.50 15.48 -15.02
N TYR A 526 -12.75 15.55 -14.53
CA TYR A 526 -13.93 15.89 -15.33
C TYR A 526 -14.93 16.73 -14.52
N LEU A 527 -15.70 17.56 -15.21
CA LEU A 527 -17.04 17.93 -14.75
C LEU A 527 -18.04 16.94 -15.35
N VAL A 528 -18.87 16.37 -14.48
CA VAL A 528 -19.94 15.43 -14.82
C VAL A 528 -21.27 16.15 -14.69
N PHE A 529 -22.05 16.18 -15.77
CA PHE A 529 -23.35 16.85 -15.81
C PHE A 529 -24.47 15.83 -15.76
N TYR A 530 -25.43 16.05 -14.87
CA TYR A 530 -26.57 15.17 -14.67
C TYR A 530 -27.88 15.88 -15.04
N LYS A 531 -28.87 15.17 -15.58
CA LYS A 531 -30.17 15.72 -15.99
C LYS A 531 -31.36 14.91 -15.46
#